data_AF-A0A6S7FX51-F1
#
_entry.id   AF-A0A6S7FX51-F1
#
_cell.length_a   1.000
_cell.length_b   1.000
_cell.length_c   1.000
_cell.angle_alpha   90.00
_cell.angle_beta   90.00
_cell.angle_gamma   90.00
#
_symmetry.space_group_name_H-M   'P 1'
#
loop_
_entity.id
_entity.type
_entity.pdbx_description
1 polymer ?
#
loop_
_entity_poly.entity_id
_entity_poly.type
_entity_poly.pdbx_seq_one_letter_code
_entity_poly.pdbx_strand_id
1 'polypeptide(L)'
;MAPGQWKSGRLHETYMGKGIRAAWAEGRDWQRELVAFLMNYRTTPNLSTGVVPAEMFYKRVIRSTVPSFSQAPANTAAKRVFKGKTKSKQYVDARRRTRKSTIKEGDTVLVKQKKKNKYTTMFRPQPYKVIKLNVRYSRVTAQRGDHVITRNVSHFKEFSGAYRETVPNPESDDDITIAAAQAGQDNDQDITEDRYPLRANRGVPPDFYGGK
;
A
#
# COMPACT_ATOMS: atom_id res chain seq x y z
N MET A 1 16.33 -2.43 29.05
CA MET A 1 15.46 -3.41 28.37
C MET A 1 15.12 -2.84 26.98
N ALA A 2 15.70 -3.40 25.91
CA ALA A 2 15.62 -2.82 24.56
C ALA A 2 14.23 -3.01 23.95
N PRO A 3 13.65 -2.01 23.25
CA PRO A 3 12.35 -2.17 22.62
C PRO A 3 12.45 -3.07 21.38
N GLY A 4 11.65 -4.13 21.38
CA GLY A 4 11.47 -5.07 20.29
C GLY A 4 11.16 -4.39 18.96
N GLN A 5 11.63 -5.01 17.88
CA GLN A 5 11.62 -4.47 16.53
C GLN A 5 10.19 -4.47 15.95
N TRP A 6 9.52 -3.32 16.00
CA TRP A 6 8.16 -3.13 15.49
C TRP A 6 8.13 -3.09 13.95
N LYS A 7 8.08 -4.25 13.29
CA LYS A 7 7.75 -4.31 11.84
C LYS A 7 6.22 -4.29 11.66
N SER A 8 5.61 -3.10 11.77
CA SER A 8 4.18 -2.92 11.45
C SER A 8 3.99 -1.79 10.44
N GLY A 9 3.29 -2.06 9.33
CA GLY A 9 3.26 -1.20 8.15
C GLY A 9 2.66 0.18 8.37
N ARG A 10 3.41 1.22 7.97
CA ARG A 10 3.13 2.60 7.48
C ARG A 10 2.03 3.48 8.12
N LEU A 11 1.04 2.95 8.84
CA LEU A 11 -0.04 3.74 9.45
C LEU A 11 0.02 3.82 10.98
N HIS A 12 0.68 2.86 11.65
CA HIS A 12 0.88 2.92 13.11
C HIS A 12 2.11 3.73 13.53
N GLU A 13 3.01 4.06 12.59
CA GLU A 13 4.28 4.76 12.88
C GLU A 13 4.19 6.30 12.95
N THR A 14 3.08 6.93 12.55
CA THR A 14 3.18 8.32 12.08
C THR A 14 2.73 9.42 13.04
N TYR A 15 1.82 9.19 13.99
CA TYR A 15 1.35 10.24 14.91
C TYR A 15 1.49 9.85 16.39
N MET A 16 0.87 8.75 16.81
CA MET A 16 1.02 8.25 18.18
C MET A 16 2.48 7.84 18.48
N GLY A 17 3.11 7.12 17.55
CA GLY A 17 4.52 6.73 17.69
C GLY A 17 5.46 7.94 17.77
N LYS A 18 5.13 9.07 17.13
CA LYS A 18 5.91 10.31 17.24
C LYS A 18 5.75 10.95 18.62
N GLY A 19 4.52 11.00 19.14
CA GLY A 19 4.26 11.51 20.50
C GLY A 19 5.00 10.70 21.56
N ILE A 20 5.00 9.37 21.44
CA ILE A 20 5.73 8.47 22.34
C ILE A 20 7.25 8.71 22.24
N ARG A 21 7.79 8.85 21.02
CA ARG A 21 9.23 9.15 20.81
C ARG A 21 9.62 10.51 21.38
N ALA A 22 8.76 11.53 21.26
CA ALA A 22 8.99 12.85 21.86
C ALA A 22 9.00 12.77 23.39
N ALA A 23 8.02 12.08 23.98
CA ALA A 23 7.97 11.84 25.42
C ALA A 23 9.24 11.12 25.93
N TRP A 24 9.73 10.15 25.16
CA TRP A 24 10.96 9.44 25.48
C TRP A 24 12.21 10.35 25.40
N ALA A 25 12.30 11.20 24.38
CA ALA A 25 13.38 12.17 24.24
C ALA A 25 13.37 13.24 25.36
N GLU A 26 12.18 13.60 25.85
CA GLU A 26 11.99 14.55 26.95
C GLU A 26 12.13 13.89 28.35
N GLY A 27 12.36 12.57 28.42
CA GLY A 27 12.47 11.83 29.69
C GLY A 27 11.16 11.72 30.47
N ARG A 28 10.01 11.94 29.82
CA ARG A 28 8.67 11.86 30.44
C ARG A 28 8.12 10.44 30.41
N ASP A 29 7.15 10.17 31.29
CA ASP A 29 6.38 8.93 31.25
C ASP A 29 5.49 8.89 30.01
N TRP A 30 5.86 8.04 29.06
CA TRP A 30 5.20 7.90 27.77
C TRP A 30 3.74 7.45 27.90
N GLN A 31 3.35 6.75 28.97
CA GLN A 31 1.96 6.29 29.16
C GLN A 31 1.03 7.48 29.42
N ARG A 32 1.45 8.40 30.29
CA ARG A 32 0.70 9.62 30.60
C ARG A 32 0.58 10.53 29.38
N GLU A 33 1.69 10.72 28.66
CA GLU A 33 1.70 11.51 27.43
C GLU A 33 0.83 10.89 26.33
N LEU A 34 0.80 9.55 26.23
CA LEU A 34 -0.10 8.86 25.30
C LEU A 34 -1.57 9.10 25.65
N VAL A 35 -1.94 9.01 26.93
CA VAL A 35 -3.31 9.28 27.37
C VAL A 35 -3.71 10.72 27.07
N ALA A 36 -2.84 11.69 27.36
CA ALA A 36 -3.05 13.10 27.05
C ALA A 36 -3.20 13.34 25.53
N PHE A 37 -2.31 12.75 24.73
CA PHE A 37 -2.37 12.80 23.27
C PHE A 37 -3.70 12.26 22.73
N LEU A 38 -4.14 11.10 23.24
CA LEU A 38 -5.40 10.48 22.81
C LEU A 38 -6.61 11.33 23.17
N MET A 39 -6.61 11.99 24.33
CA MET A 39 -7.68 12.92 24.69
C MET A 39 -7.73 14.10 23.71
N ASN A 40 -6.59 14.70 23.41
CA ASN A 40 -6.50 15.81 22.45
C ASN A 40 -6.90 15.38 21.04
N TYR A 41 -6.48 14.19 20.59
CA TYR A 41 -6.89 13.64 19.28
C TYR A 41 -8.41 13.44 19.20
N ARG A 42 -9.03 12.97 20.29
CA ARG A 42 -10.46 12.73 20.37
C ARG A 42 -11.29 14.00 20.36
N THR A 43 -10.77 15.12 20.84
CA THR A 43 -11.49 16.41 20.95
C THR A 43 -11.14 17.41 19.84
N THR A 44 -10.06 17.18 19.08
CA THR A 44 -9.63 18.07 18.00
C THR A 44 -10.36 17.73 16.69
N PRO A 45 -10.92 18.72 15.97
CA PRO A 45 -11.52 18.49 14.66
C PRO A 45 -10.51 17.96 13.65
N ASN A 46 -10.82 16.86 12.96
CA ASN A 46 -9.94 16.32 11.93
C ASN A 46 -10.10 17.10 10.61
N LEU A 47 -8.99 17.52 9.99
CA LEU A 47 -9.00 18.31 8.75
C LEU A 47 -9.74 17.64 7.58
N SER A 48 -9.67 16.31 7.48
CA SER A 48 -10.30 15.56 6.39
C SER A 48 -11.82 15.47 6.56
N THR A 49 -12.29 15.15 7.76
CA THR A 49 -13.72 14.97 8.07
C THR A 49 -14.41 16.26 8.47
N GLY A 50 -13.68 17.23 9.01
CA GLY A 50 -14.20 18.48 9.59
C GLY A 50 -14.89 18.32 10.94
N VAL A 51 -14.99 17.08 11.45
CA VAL A 51 -15.70 16.71 12.68
C VAL A 51 -14.71 16.07 13.66
N VAL A 52 -14.95 16.31 14.95
CA VAL A 52 -14.22 15.72 16.08
C VAL A 52 -14.40 14.19 16.11
N PRO A 53 -13.32 13.38 16.25
CA PRO A 53 -13.43 11.92 16.27
C PRO A 53 -14.36 11.37 17.36
N ALA A 54 -14.30 11.91 18.59
CA ALA A 54 -15.19 11.47 19.66
C ALA A 54 -16.67 11.74 19.33
N GLU A 55 -16.96 12.88 18.73
CA GLU A 55 -18.33 13.23 18.31
C GLU A 55 -18.81 12.30 17.21
N MET A 56 -17.96 11.95 16.24
CA MET A 56 -18.30 11.03 15.15
C MET A 56 -18.70 9.63 15.65
N PHE A 57 -18.02 9.10 16.68
CA PHE A 57 -18.31 7.76 17.21
C PHE A 57 -19.40 7.76 18.28
N TYR A 58 -19.28 8.67 19.25
CA TYR A 58 -20.14 8.67 20.44
C TYR A 58 -21.36 9.59 20.31
N LYS A 59 -21.47 10.34 19.20
CA LYS A 59 -22.55 11.33 18.95
C LYS A 59 -22.73 12.32 20.10
N ARG A 60 -21.67 12.56 20.88
CA ARG A 60 -21.63 13.46 22.03
C ARG A 60 -20.40 14.35 21.94
N VAL A 61 -20.55 15.60 22.35
CA VAL A 61 -19.44 16.54 22.44
C VAL A 61 -18.74 16.34 23.78
N ILE A 62 -17.46 15.95 23.75
CA ILE A 62 -16.63 15.93 24.96
C ILE A 62 -16.18 17.36 25.22
N ARG A 63 -16.45 17.88 26.42
CA ARG A 63 -15.99 19.21 26.84
C ARG A 63 -14.48 19.17 27.05
N SER A 64 -13.74 19.94 26.27
CA SER A 64 -12.29 20.14 26.42
C SER A 64 -11.96 21.49 27.04
N THR A 65 -10.71 21.66 27.46
CA THR A 65 -10.18 22.92 28.02
C THR A 65 -10.26 24.09 27.02
N VAL A 66 -10.14 23.80 25.72
CA VAL A 66 -10.32 24.81 24.68
C VAL A 66 -11.80 24.99 24.34
N PRO A 67 -12.31 26.23 24.23
CA PRO A 67 -13.68 26.48 23.79
C PRO A 67 -13.83 26.09 22.32
N SER A 68 -14.79 25.23 22.01
CA SER A 68 -15.11 24.85 20.63
C SER A 68 -16.36 25.59 20.15
N PHE A 69 -16.27 26.30 19.03
CA PHE A 69 -17.45 26.81 18.34
C PHE A 69 -18.21 25.65 17.67
N SER A 70 -19.54 25.68 17.75
CA SER A 70 -20.45 24.64 17.24
C SER A 70 -20.04 24.15 15.85
N GLN A 71 -19.75 22.85 15.73
CA GLN A 71 -19.35 22.24 14.48
C GLN A 71 -20.57 22.00 13.59
N ALA A 72 -20.40 22.17 12.28
CA ALA A 72 -21.42 21.88 11.28
C ALA A 72 -21.98 20.44 11.45
N PRO A 73 -23.27 20.19 11.13
CA PRO A 73 -23.93 18.94 11.44
C PRO A 73 -23.20 17.73 10.85
N ALA A 74 -23.18 16.62 11.60
CA ALA A 74 -22.47 15.37 11.28
C ALA A 74 -22.72 14.83 9.85
N ASN A 75 -23.88 15.14 9.25
CA ASN A 75 -24.23 14.79 7.87
C ASN A 75 -23.28 15.40 6.81
N THR A 76 -22.48 16.40 7.17
CA THR A 76 -21.49 17.03 6.27
C THR A 76 -20.19 16.23 6.16
N ALA A 77 -19.82 15.46 7.19
CA ALA A 77 -18.55 14.72 7.23
C ALA A 77 -18.47 13.66 6.12
N ALA A 78 -19.53 12.86 5.95
CA ALA A 78 -19.60 11.84 4.90
C ALA A 78 -19.45 12.44 3.49
N LYS A 79 -20.13 13.57 3.24
CA LYS A 79 -20.03 14.31 1.97
C LYS A 79 -18.61 14.83 1.74
N ARG A 80 -17.96 15.40 2.77
CA ARG A 80 -16.59 15.91 2.70
C ARG A 80 -15.58 14.78 2.43
N VAL A 81 -15.70 13.65 3.13
CA VAL A 81 -14.87 12.46 2.91
C VAL A 81 -15.06 11.91 1.50
N PHE A 82 -16.30 11.81 1.02
CA PHE A 82 -16.57 11.36 -0.35
C PHE A 82 -15.91 12.28 -1.39
N LYS A 83 -16.12 13.60 -1.26
CA LYS A 83 -15.47 14.61 -2.12
C LYS A 83 -13.94 14.54 -2.07
N GLY A 84 -13.37 14.35 -0.88
CA GLY A 84 -11.92 14.19 -0.71
C GLY A 84 -11.38 12.94 -1.40
N LYS A 85 -12.08 11.80 -1.24
CA LYS A 85 -11.73 10.53 -1.88
C LYS A 85 -11.84 10.61 -3.41
N THR A 86 -12.89 11.24 -3.95
CA THR A 86 -13.04 11.40 -5.40
C THR A 86 -11.95 12.28 -5.99
N LYS A 87 -11.65 13.44 -5.36
CA LYS A 87 -10.56 14.32 -5.77
C LYS A 87 -9.19 13.62 -5.72
N SER A 88 -8.90 12.94 -4.61
CA SER A 88 -7.65 12.19 -4.45
C SER A 88 -7.52 11.09 -5.50
N LYS A 89 -8.60 10.35 -5.77
CA LYS A 89 -8.65 9.33 -6.82
C LYS A 89 -8.33 9.94 -8.19
N GLN A 90 -9.04 10.99 -8.59
CA GLN A 90 -8.82 11.66 -9.88
C GLN A 90 -7.37 12.15 -10.03
N TYR A 91 -6.83 12.79 -9.00
CA TYR A 91 -5.44 13.27 -8.99
C TYR A 91 -4.44 12.12 -9.16
N VAL A 92 -4.60 11.04 -8.39
CA VAL A 92 -3.69 9.89 -8.45
C VAL A 92 -3.83 9.15 -9.78
N ASP A 93 -5.05 8.98 -10.28
CA ASP A 93 -5.33 8.32 -11.55
C ASP A 93 -4.68 9.09 -12.71
N ALA A 94 -4.84 10.42 -12.75
CA ALA A 94 -4.23 11.29 -13.75
C ALA A 94 -2.70 11.28 -13.64
N ARG A 95 -2.16 11.47 -12.43
CA ARG A 95 -0.70 11.49 -12.19
C ARG A 95 -0.02 10.17 -12.54
N ARG A 96 -0.69 9.04 -12.33
CA ARG A 96 -0.18 7.70 -12.65
C ARG A 96 -0.55 7.23 -14.06
N ARG A 97 -1.27 8.04 -14.85
CA ARG A 97 -1.79 7.68 -16.19
C ARG A 97 -2.55 6.34 -16.14
N THR A 98 -3.39 6.18 -15.14
CA THR A 98 -4.13 4.94 -14.89
C THR A 98 -5.09 4.67 -16.04
N ARG A 99 -5.04 3.47 -16.62
CA ARG A 99 -5.93 3.03 -17.70
C ARG A 99 -6.89 1.97 -17.16
N LYS A 100 -8.08 1.90 -17.77
CA LYS A 100 -9.02 0.81 -17.52
C LYS A 100 -8.44 -0.50 -18.06
N SER A 101 -8.76 -1.61 -17.40
CA SER A 101 -8.32 -2.94 -17.82
C SER A 101 -9.14 -3.46 -19.00
N THR A 102 -8.48 -4.12 -19.95
CA THR A 102 -9.10 -4.74 -21.14
C THR A 102 -9.56 -6.18 -20.91
N ILE A 103 -9.04 -6.84 -19.86
CA ILE A 103 -9.28 -8.27 -19.56
C ILE A 103 -10.77 -8.57 -19.37
N LYS A 104 -11.25 -9.63 -20.05
CA LYS A 104 -12.60 -10.17 -20.01
C LYS A 104 -12.60 -11.63 -19.56
N GLU A 105 -13.80 -12.16 -19.33
CA GLU A 105 -14.01 -13.58 -19.08
C GLU A 105 -13.73 -14.37 -20.36
N GLY A 106 -13.03 -15.51 -20.23
CA GLY A 106 -12.59 -16.32 -21.37
C GLY A 106 -11.18 -16.00 -21.88
N ASP A 107 -10.62 -14.83 -21.55
CA ASP A 107 -9.28 -14.43 -22.00
C ASP A 107 -8.19 -15.32 -21.41
N THR A 108 -7.08 -15.43 -22.15
CA THR A 108 -5.87 -16.10 -21.68
C THR A 108 -4.93 -15.08 -21.05
N VAL A 109 -4.48 -15.35 -19.82
CA VAL A 109 -3.70 -14.42 -19.02
C VAL A 109 -2.52 -15.09 -18.32
N LEU A 110 -1.43 -14.35 -18.16
CA LEU A 110 -0.30 -14.72 -17.31
C LEU A 110 -0.46 -14.12 -15.91
N VAL A 111 -0.07 -14.90 -14.89
CA VAL A 111 -0.20 -14.51 -13.48
C VAL A 111 1.14 -14.04 -12.92
N LYS A 112 1.17 -12.88 -12.27
CA LYS A 112 2.36 -12.33 -11.63
C LYS A 112 2.81 -13.23 -10.47
N GLN A 113 4.09 -13.59 -10.43
CA GLN A 113 4.64 -14.44 -9.38
C GLN A 113 5.47 -13.67 -8.35
N LYS A 114 5.68 -14.30 -7.19
CA LYS A 114 6.59 -13.78 -6.17
C LYS A 114 8.02 -13.99 -6.66
N LYS A 115 8.84 -12.93 -6.58
CA LYS A 115 10.27 -13.00 -6.89
C LYS A 115 10.95 -13.86 -5.81
N LYS A 116 11.64 -14.93 -6.19
CA LYS A 116 12.43 -15.77 -5.26
C LYS A 116 13.92 -15.49 -5.36
N ASN A 117 14.43 -15.28 -6.57
CA ASN A 117 15.83 -14.98 -6.85
C ASN A 117 15.95 -13.90 -7.96
N LYS A 118 17.18 -13.54 -8.35
CA LYS A 118 17.41 -12.53 -9.41
C LYS A 118 16.85 -12.96 -10.78
N TYR A 119 16.82 -14.27 -11.04
CA TYR A 119 16.42 -14.87 -12.33
C TYR A 119 14.93 -15.24 -12.42
N THR A 120 14.16 -15.14 -11.31
CA THR A 120 12.73 -15.42 -11.37
C THR A 120 12.02 -14.44 -12.29
N THR A 121 11.34 -14.96 -13.30
CA THR A 121 10.55 -14.16 -14.24
C THR A 121 9.39 -13.47 -13.53
N MET A 122 8.94 -12.33 -14.04
CA MET A 122 7.89 -11.53 -13.38
C MET A 122 6.52 -12.22 -13.38
N PHE A 123 6.23 -13.00 -14.42
CA PHE A 123 4.99 -13.75 -14.58
C PHE A 123 5.30 -15.25 -14.71
N ARG A 124 4.36 -16.09 -14.26
CA ARG A 124 4.44 -17.53 -14.50
C ARG A 124 4.39 -17.78 -16.02
N PRO A 125 5.21 -18.70 -16.56
CA PRO A 125 5.26 -18.96 -18.00
C PRO A 125 3.97 -19.63 -18.51
N GLN A 126 3.35 -20.44 -17.67
CA GLN A 126 2.13 -21.17 -17.99
C GLN A 126 0.90 -20.27 -17.90
N PRO A 127 0.11 -20.14 -18.98
CA PRO A 127 -1.07 -19.30 -19.02
C PRO A 127 -2.24 -19.89 -18.21
N TYR A 128 -3.15 -19.01 -17.82
CA TYR A 128 -4.42 -19.32 -17.16
C TYR A 128 -5.56 -18.79 -18.00
N LYS A 129 -6.72 -19.46 -17.94
CA LYS A 129 -7.97 -18.99 -18.54
C LYS A 129 -8.79 -18.24 -17.50
N VAL A 130 -9.29 -17.05 -17.84
CA VAL A 130 -10.16 -16.28 -16.94
C VAL A 130 -11.54 -16.93 -16.90
N ILE A 131 -11.98 -17.37 -15.72
CA ILE A 131 -13.33 -17.90 -15.50
C ILE A 131 -14.29 -16.77 -15.13
N LYS A 132 -13.84 -15.86 -14.25
CA LYS A 132 -14.73 -14.88 -13.62
C LYS A 132 -14.04 -13.55 -13.40
N LEU A 133 -14.73 -12.47 -13.78
CA LEU A 133 -14.30 -11.10 -13.58
C LEU A 133 -15.28 -10.37 -12.65
N ASN A 134 -14.77 -9.90 -11.50
CA ASN A 134 -15.52 -9.00 -10.64
C ASN A 134 -15.07 -7.55 -10.85
N VAL A 135 -15.86 -6.81 -11.64
CA VAL A 135 -15.57 -5.41 -12.00
C VAL A 135 -15.60 -4.49 -10.78
N ARG A 136 -16.52 -4.71 -9.82
CA ARG A 136 -16.67 -3.84 -8.63
C ARG A 136 -15.43 -3.84 -7.74
N TYR A 137 -14.77 -4.99 -7.60
CA TYR A 137 -13.58 -5.15 -6.77
C TYR A 137 -12.28 -5.29 -7.58
N SER A 138 -12.33 -5.05 -8.90
CA SER A 138 -11.22 -5.28 -9.84
C SER A 138 -10.50 -6.60 -9.58
N ARG A 139 -11.27 -7.69 -9.48
CA ARG A 139 -10.77 -9.02 -9.08
C ARG A 139 -11.01 -10.05 -10.19
N VAL A 140 -9.97 -10.76 -10.59
CA VAL A 140 -10.01 -11.78 -11.64
C VAL A 140 -9.78 -13.14 -10.97
N THR A 141 -10.59 -14.12 -11.38
CA THR A 141 -10.39 -15.54 -11.05
C THR A 141 -10.02 -16.27 -12.32
N ALA A 142 -8.83 -16.85 -12.33
CA ALA A 142 -8.30 -17.59 -13.46
C ALA A 142 -7.99 -19.03 -13.06
N GLN A 143 -8.18 -19.97 -13.98
CA GLN A 143 -7.99 -21.39 -13.77
C GLN A 143 -7.04 -21.97 -14.80
N ARG A 144 -6.29 -22.98 -14.36
CA ARG A 144 -5.44 -23.82 -15.18
C ARG A 144 -5.47 -25.23 -14.60
N GLY A 145 -6.12 -26.16 -15.30
CA GLY A 145 -6.44 -27.49 -14.76
C GLY A 145 -7.16 -27.35 -13.42
N ASP A 146 -6.62 -28.00 -12.38
CA ASP A 146 -7.18 -27.96 -11.03
C ASP A 146 -6.80 -26.70 -10.23
N HIS A 147 -5.88 -25.88 -10.74
CA HIS A 147 -5.39 -24.73 -10.00
C HIS A 147 -6.19 -23.46 -10.32
N VAL A 148 -6.90 -22.95 -9.32
CA VAL A 148 -7.68 -21.71 -9.39
C VAL A 148 -7.03 -20.61 -8.56
N ILE A 149 -6.86 -19.43 -9.14
CA ILE A 149 -6.27 -18.26 -8.48
C ILE A 149 -7.19 -17.06 -8.61
N THR A 150 -7.48 -16.40 -7.49
CA THR A 150 -8.20 -15.12 -7.45
C THR A 150 -7.31 -13.99 -6.96
N ARG A 151 -7.08 -12.96 -7.79
CA ARG A 151 -6.24 -11.78 -7.46
C ARG A 151 -6.78 -10.49 -8.08
N ASN A 152 -6.19 -9.34 -7.74
CA ASN A 152 -6.51 -8.08 -8.40
C ASN A 152 -6.12 -8.13 -9.89
N VAL A 153 -6.87 -7.45 -10.76
CA VAL A 153 -6.63 -7.38 -12.21
C VAL A 153 -5.18 -7.00 -12.55
N SER A 154 -4.53 -6.12 -11.78
CA SER A 154 -3.13 -5.71 -11.99
C SER A 154 -2.10 -6.83 -11.85
N HIS A 155 -2.46 -7.98 -11.29
CA HIS A 155 -1.60 -9.15 -11.19
C HIS A 155 -1.68 -10.06 -12.43
N PHE A 156 -2.55 -9.73 -13.38
CA PHE A 156 -2.72 -10.48 -14.61
C PHE A 156 -2.20 -9.65 -15.79
N LYS A 157 -1.58 -10.33 -16.75
CA LYS A 157 -1.20 -9.75 -18.03
C LYS A 157 -1.86 -10.55 -19.14
N GLU A 158 -2.53 -9.88 -20.06
CA GLU A 158 -3.13 -10.50 -21.23
C GLU A 158 -2.07 -11.21 -22.07
N PHE A 159 -2.41 -12.40 -22.57
CA PHE A 159 -1.54 -13.24 -23.37
C PHE A 159 -2.23 -13.60 -24.68
N SER A 160 -1.68 -13.11 -25.79
CA SER A 160 -2.19 -13.32 -27.15
C SER A 160 -1.37 -14.33 -27.96
N GLY A 161 -0.32 -14.92 -27.38
CA GLY A 161 0.53 -15.89 -28.06
C GLY A 161 -0.08 -17.29 -28.10
N ALA A 162 0.34 -18.12 -29.07
CA ALA A 162 0.10 -19.55 -29.01
C ALA A 162 1.01 -20.15 -27.93
N TYR A 163 0.43 -20.67 -26.85
CA TYR A 163 1.19 -21.43 -25.86
C TYR A 163 1.52 -22.80 -26.46
N ARG A 164 2.81 -23.09 -26.62
CA ARG A 164 3.31 -24.43 -26.93
C ARG A 164 3.67 -25.09 -25.61
N GLU A 165 2.98 -26.18 -25.26
CA GLU A 165 3.48 -27.07 -24.22
C GLU A 165 4.78 -27.66 -24.73
N THR A 166 5.91 -27.21 -24.16
CA THR A 166 7.16 -27.92 -24.33
C THR A 166 7.02 -29.23 -23.58
N VAL A 167 6.99 -30.33 -24.34
CA VAL A 167 7.09 -31.68 -23.80
C VAL A 167 8.33 -31.72 -22.89
N PRO A 168 8.24 -32.21 -21.65
CA PRO A 168 9.42 -32.35 -20.80
C PRO A 168 10.45 -33.19 -21.55
N ASN A 169 11.62 -32.62 -21.86
CA ASN A 169 12.75 -33.41 -22.32
C ASN A 169 13.24 -34.20 -21.09
N PRO A 170 13.26 -35.55 -21.13
CA PRO A 170 13.67 -36.36 -19.98
C PRO A 170 15.16 -36.26 -19.62
N GLU A 171 15.97 -35.49 -20.36
CA GLU A 171 17.42 -35.36 -20.16
C GLU A 171 17.83 -34.02 -19.51
N SER A 172 17.16 -33.61 -18.44
CA SER A 172 17.74 -32.60 -17.54
C SER A 172 18.19 -33.29 -16.25
N ASP A 173 19.47 -33.67 -16.23
CA ASP A 173 20.20 -34.12 -15.05
C ASP A 173 20.31 -32.96 -14.03
N ASP A 174 19.25 -32.75 -13.26
CA ASP A 174 19.24 -31.81 -12.12
C ASP A 174 19.57 -32.57 -10.83
N ASP A 175 20.82 -33.02 -10.68
CA ASP A 175 21.41 -33.39 -9.38
C ASP A 175 22.82 -32.77 -9.25
N ILE A 176 22.88 -31.45 -9.06
CA ILE A 176 24.10 -30.79 -8.57
C ILE A 176 23.99 -30.64 -7.05
N THR A 177 24.59 -31.59 -6.34
CA THR A 177 24.88 -31.49 -4.90
C THR A 177 25.96 -30.43 -4.69
N ILE A 178 25.57 -29.25 -4.20
CA ILE A 178 26.52 -28.17 -3.87
C ILE A 178 27.14 -28.49 -2.49
N ALA A 179 28.36 -29.04 -2.50
CA ALA A 179 29.23 -29.08 -1.33
C ALA A 179 29.60 -27.64 -0.91
N ALA A 180 29.58 -27.40 0.40
CA ALA A 180 29.80 -26.09 1.02
C ALA A 180 31.18 -25.49 0.68
N ALA A 181 31.19 -24.47 -0.18
CA ALA A 181 32.37 -23.62 -0.37
C ALA A 181 32.37 -22.50 0.69
N GLN A 182 33.52 -22.32 1.33
CA GLN A 182 33.75 -21.38 2.43
C GLN A 182 33.64 -19.92 1.97
N ALA A 183 33.11 -19.07 2.86
CA ALA A 183 32.90 -17.65 2.66
C ALA A 183 34.22 -16.89 2.42
N GLY A 184 34.34 -16.24 1.27
CA GLY A 184 35.36 -15.23 1.01
C GLY A 184 35.01 -13.93 1.76
N GLN A 185 36.04 -13.25 2.25
CA GLN A 185 35.96 -12.03 3.05
C GLN A 185 35.51 -10.84 2.19
N ASP A 186 34.41 -10.19 2.58
CA ASP A 186 33.91 -8.95 1.97
C ASP A 186 34.78 -7.77 2.43
N ASN A 187 35.42 -7.08 1.47
CA ASN A 187 36.12 -5.82 1.68
C ASN A 187 35.13 -4.65 1.50
N ASP A 188 34.51 -4.20 2.58
CA ASP A 188 33.64 -3.02 2.61
C ASP A 188 34.49 -1.73 2.65
N GLN A 189 34.71 -1.11 1.48
CA GLN A 189 35.13 0.29 1.40
C GLN A 189 33.88 1.14 1.17
N ASP A 190 33.50 1.90 2.21
CA ASP A 190 32.31 2.76 2.28
C ASP A 190 32.51 4.03 1.44
N ILE A 191 31.95 4.04 0.22
CA ILE A 191 31.82 5.25 -0.61
C ILE A 191 30.50 5.94 -0.26
N THR A 192 30.60 7.01 0.52
CA THR A 192 29.52 7.94 0.83
C THR A 192 29.18 8.81 -0.38
N GLU A 193 28.44 8.25 -1.34
CA GLU A 193 27.73 9.06 -2.34
C GLU A 193 26.25 8.68 -2.34
N ASP A 194 25.38 9.69 -2.32
CA ASP A 194 23.93 9.55 -2.34
C ASP A 194 23.47 8.72 -3.55
N ARG A 195 23.25 7.41 -3.33
CA ARG A 195 22.85 6.40 -4.33
C ARG A 195 21.55 6.68 -5.10
N TYR A 196 20.83 7.76 -4.79
CA TYR A 196 19.55 8.07 -5.41
C TYR A 196 19.56 9.48 -6.03
N PRO A 197 19.30 9.60 -7.34
CA PRO A 197 19.18 10.91 -7.97
C PRO A 197 18.02 11.68 -7.32
N LEU A 198 18.24 12.97 -7.02
CA LEU A 198 17.17 13.87 -6.59
C LEU A 198 16.04 13.81 -7.62
N ARG A 199 14.84 13.49 -7.14
CA ARG A 199 13.67 13.23 -7.97
C ARG A 199 13.13 14.56 -8.54
N ALA A 200 13.75 15.06 -9.61
CA ALA A 200 13.46 16.36 -10.24
C ALA A 200 12.01 16.52 -10.71
N ASN A 201 11.30 15.43 -10.99
CA ASN A 201 9.96 15.47 -11.56
C ASN A 201 8.87 15.34 -10.48
N ARG A 202 8.72 16.36 -9.63
CA ARG A 202 7.40 16.68 -9.07
C ARG A 202 6.72 17.57 -10.10
N GLY A 203 6.04 16.97 -11.08
CA GLY A 203 5.21 17.73 -12.01
C GLY A 203 4.30 18.71 -11.26
N VAL A 204 4.06 19.87 -11.86
CA VAL A 204 3.25 20.95 -11.28
C VAL A 204 1.95 20.35 -10.74
N PRO A 205 1.66 20.47 -9.43
CA PRO A 205 0.40 20.01 -8.89
C PRO A 205 -0.72 20.76 -9.61
N PRO A 206 -1.79 20.08 -10.04
CA PRO A 206 -2.84 20.72 -10.84
C PRO A 206 -3.48 21.88 -10.07
N ASP A 207 -3.77 22.96 -10.81
CA ASP A 207 -4.36 24.20 -10.30
C ASP A 207 -5.80 23.97 -9.82
N PHE A 208 -5.94 23.45 -8.61
CA PHE A 208 -7.24 23.29 -7.94
C PHE A 208 -7.44 24.25 -6.77
N TYR A 209 -6.42 25.03 -6.40
CA TYR A 209 -6.46 25.99 -5.28
C TYR A 209 -6.48 27.46 -5.72
N GLY A 210 -6.53 27.76 -7.03
CA GLY A 210 -6.76 29.11 -7.54
C GLY A 210 -8.25 29.43 -7.55
N GLY A 211 -8.73 30.07 -6.48
CA GLY A 211 -10.14 30.42 -6.36
C GLY A 211 -10.44 31.12 -5.05
N LYS A 212 -9.98 32.37 -4.95
CA LYS A 212 -10.64 33.46 -4.22
C LYS A 212 -10.41 34.74 -5.01
#